data_AF-A0A1H0YTW4-F1
#
_entry.id   AF-A0A1H0YTW4-F1
#
_cell.length_a   1.000
_cell.length_b   1.000
_cell.length_c   1.000
_cell.angle_alpha   90.00
_cell.angle_beta   90.00
_cell.angle_gamma   90.00
#
_symmetry.space_group_name_H-M   'P 1'
#
loop_
_entity.id
_entity.type
_entity.pdbx_description
1 polymer ?
#
loop_
_entity_poly.entity_id
_entity_poly.type
_entity_poly.pdbx_seq_one_letter_code
_entity_poly.pdbx_strand_id
1 'polypeptide(L)'
;MPIETIVPSQTPKTLDAWVKLLDSVRLPVPLASYERVKAAIGDSRRSLRDIAELMQDSPALVLSVMREANHHSNTGLGEPAESLEIALNRLGLARTAELLERLPALPEAEIAPTLRQLQLVSQHASQQANGLFASRLARLWQEIHWGSLLFLSPLWPLALTHPKLLDEWELRVVHKGESALRVEQELFGVRVMSLCKALAEHWRLPDWVTRGYHLLQEERRLLAQAILIARDQDSLHQQQRLDDQPSLRRWFNQPANTVLLANGLALASQVGWTNAHVQRWQLLTSLYLQTPLDDVQQLVHQQAAISARHHACPGLFHPAEALLWPWHQQRLHQGQIAPPTPSAQALGTWRKLCGELLTEPSPFSNAIHLTTLARDALVACGMQRVMLLMTDKTLSQLRVHQIAGLPAEAASLVLPIEQSKLLQRLLSKTAQLRLTPENHAQFSALLPPSLRALFRSEHVLLRSLSSNGRVVMLLVADQGGKPLADVSVQAFGKTAQCIERALTAFSNRSA
;
A
#
# COMPACT_ATOMS: atom_id res chain seq x y z
N MET A 1 12.30 5.86 26.95
CA MET A 1 13.06 6.18 25.71
C MET A 1 12.36 5.48 24.56
N PRO A 2 12.14 6.13 23.40
CA PRO A 2 11.53 5.45 22.27
C PRO A 2 12.41 4.25 21.90
N ILE A 3 11.83 3.05 21.89
CA ILE A 3 12.48 1.87 21.35
C ILE A 3 12.57 2.13 19.85
N GLU A 4 13.69 2.68 19.40
CA GLU A 4 14.01 2.81 17.99
C GLU A 4 13.93 1.41 17.38
N THR A 5 12.87 1.17 16.61
CA THR A 5 12.79 -0.02 15.79
C THR A 5 13.93 0.11 14.79
N ILE A 6 14.99 -0.68 14.94
CA ILE A 6 16.16 -0.66 14.05
C ILE A 6 15.66 -1.12 12.67
N VAL A 7 15.27 -0.17 11.82
CA VAL A 7 14.93 -0.46 10.43
C VAL A 7 16.25 -0.53 9.67
N PRO A 8 16.64 -1.71 9.15
CA PRO A 8 17.89 -1.84 8.41
C PRO A 8 17.90 -0.90 7.19
N SER A 9 19.08 -0.37 6.85
CA SER A 9 19.27 0.57 5.74
C SER A 9 18.98 -0.04 4.36
N GLN A 10 18.92 -1.37 4.27
CA GLN A 10 18.61 -2.11 3.05
C GLN A 10 17.39 -3.01 3.27
N THR A 11 16.44 -2.92 2.35
CA THR A 11 15.28 -3.81 2.29
C THR A 11 15.73 -5.26 2.04
N PRO A 12 15.36 -6.23 2.89
CA PRO A 12 15.68 -7.63 2.66
C PRO A 12 15.14 -8.12 1.32
N LYS A 13 15.82 -9.12 0.74
CA LYS A 13 15.43 -9.71 -0.57
C LYS A 13 15.25 -11.23 -0.52
N THR A 14 15.49 -11.87 0.62
CA THR A 14 15.30 -13.32 0.80
C THR A 14 14.27 -13.60 1.88
N LEU A 15 13.64 -14.77 1.81
CA LEU A 15 12.58 -15.17 2.74
C LEU A 15 13.09 -15.21 4.19
N ASP A 16 14.22 -15.89 4.43
CA ASP A 16 14.79 -16.03 5.77
C ASP A 16 15.19 -14.69 6.39
N ALA A 17 15.72 -13.76 5.58
CA ALA A 17 16.08 -12.43 6.05
C ALA A 17 14.84 -11.61 6.43
N TRP A 18 13.75 -11.72 5.66
CA TRP A 18 12.48 -11.09 6.00
C TRP A 18 11.87 -11.69 7.27
N VAL A 19 11.82 -13.03 7.39
CA VAL A 19 11.29 -13.71 8.59
C VAL A 19 12.05 -13.27 9.83
N LYS A 20 13.39 -13.32 9.80
CA LYS A 20 14.24 -12.88 10.91
C LYS A 20 14.00 -11.41 11.29
N LEU A 21 13.89 -10.52 10.30
CA LEU A 21 13.64 -9.10 10.55
C LEU A 21 12.26 -8.90 11.21
N LEU A 22 11.20 -9.43 10.60
CA LEU A 22 9.82 -9.19 11.02
C LEU A 22 9.48 -9.90 12.34
N ASP A 23 10.12 -11.02 12.66
CA ASP A 23 10.00 -11.67 13.97
C ASP A 23 10.56 -10.80 15.12
N SER A 24 11.67 -10.08 14.86
CA SER A 24 12.29 -9.21 15.87
C SER A 24 11.46 -7.97 16.22
N VAL A 25 10.51 -7.59 15.36
CA VAL A 25 9.69 -6.39 15.54
C VAL A 25 8.70 -6.58 16.70
N ARG A 26 8.68 -5.60 17.62
CA ARG A 26 7.67 -5.48 18.67
C ARG A 26 6.60 -4.50 18.22
N LEU A 27 5.36 -4.98 18.11
CA LEU A 27 4.25 -4.13 17.70
C LEU A 27 3.83 -3.20 18.85
N PRO A 28 3.63 -1.90 18.58
CA PRO A 28 3.09 -0.99 19.58
C PRO A 28 1.65 -1.35 19.94
N VAL A 29 1.34 -1.19 21.22
CA VAL A 29 0.02 -1.42 21.79
C VAL A 29 -0.57 -0.06 22.18
N PRO A 30 -1.87 0.19 21.93
CA PRO A 30 -2.54 1.38 22.43
C PRO A 30 -2.40 1.50 23.96
N LEU A 31 -1.94 2.66 24.44
CA LEU A 31 -1.66 2.90 25.85
C LEU A 31 -2.86 2.57 26.75
N ALA A 32 -4.08 2.95 26.34
CA ALA A 32 -5.30 2.65 27.09
C ALA A 32 -5.56 1.13 27.24
N SER A 33 -5.28 0.34 26.20
CA SER A 33 -5.39 -1.13 26.27
C SER A 33 -4.32 -1.72 27.17
N TYR A 34 -3.08 -1.22 27.07
CA TYR A 34 -1.97 -1.62 27.93
C TYR A 34 -2.30 -1.39 29.41
N GLU A 35 -2.74 -0.18 29.78
CA GLU A 35 -3.04 0.18 31.17
C GLU A 35 -4.20 -0.64 31.73
N ARG A 36 -5.26 -0.84 30.94
CA ARG A 36 -6.42 -1.65 31.33
C ARG A 36 -6.03 -3.10 31.62
N VAL A 37 -5.22 -3.70 30.76
CA VAL A 37 -4.76 -5.08 30.92
C VAL A 37 -3.76 -5.20 32.08
N LYS A 38 -2.84 -4.25 32.21
CA LYS A 38 -1.88 -4.20 33.34
C LYS A 38 -2.60 -4.13 34.69
N ALA A 39 -3.63 -3.28 34.79
CA ALA A 39 -4.46 -3.18 35.98
C ALA A 39 -5.21 -4.49 36.27
N ALA A 40 -5.76 -5.14 35.23
CA ALA A 40 -6.47 -6.40 35.38
C ALA A 40 -5.58 -7.57 35.84
N ILE A 41 -4.33 -7.64 35.35
CA ILE A 41 -3.34 -8.64 35.79
C ILE A 41 -3.00 -8.46 37.28
N GLY A 42 -3.00 -7.22 37.78
CA GLY A 42 -2.75 -6.90 39.18
C GLY A 42 -3.94 -7.11 40.12
N ASP A 43 -5.15 -7.37 39.60
CA ASP A 43 -6.36 -7.58 40.41
C ASP A 43 -6.60 -9.09 40.63
N SER A 44 -6.38 -9.56 41.85
CA SER A 44 -6.54 -10.97 42.23
C SER A 44 -7.97 -11.51 42.10
N ARG A 45 -8.96 -10.64 41.84
CA ARG A 45 -10.36 -11.03 41.59
C ARG A 45 -10.65 -11.33 40.12
N ARG A 46 -9.74 -10.99 39.20
CA ARG A 46 -9.92 -11.22 37.77
C ARG A 46 -9.42 -12.61 37.38
N SER A 47 -10.24 -13.33 36.63
CA SER A 47 -9.84 -14.60 36.02
C SER A 47 -9.00 -14.36 34.76
N LEU A 48 -8.27 -15.38 34.31
CA LEU A 48 -7.57 -15.34 33.02
C LEU A 48 -8.51 -15.11 31.84
N ARG A 49 -9.75 -15.59 31.95
CA ARG A 49 -10.80 -15.33 30.97
C ARG A 49 -11.20 -13.86 30.93
N ASP A 50 -11.40 -13.23 32.09
CA ASP A 50 -11.69 -11.79 32.15
C ASP A 50 -10.55 -10.97 31.50
N ILE A 51 -9.31 -11.38 31.75
CA ILE A 51 -8.12 -10.74 31.15
C ILE A 51 -8.10 -10.96 29.63
N ALA A 52 -8.43 -12.16 29.15
CA ALA A 52 -8.54 -12.45 27.72
C ALA A 52 -9.59 -11.56 27.04
N GLU A 53 -10.76 -11.41 27.67
CA GLU A 53 -11.85 -10.56 27.17
C GLU A 53 -11.45 -9.07 27.12
N LEU A 54 -10.60 -8.60 28.04
CA LEU A 54 -10.06 -7.23 28.01
C LEU A 54 -8.98 -7.04 26.93
N MET A 55 -8.22 -8.08 26.61
CA MET A 55 -7.15 -8.05 25.62
C MET A 55 -7.65 -8.12 24.17
N GLN A 56 -8.80 -8.74 23.92
CA GLN A 56 -9.30 -9.01 22.57
C GLN A 56 -9.46 -7.74 21.70
N ASP A 57 -9.73 -6.59 22.34
CA ASP A 57 -9.88 -5.29 21.66
C ASP A 57 -8.56 -4.75 21.09
N SER A 58 -7.42 -5.35 21.45
CA SER A 58 -6.10 -4.95 20.97
C SER A 58 -5.45 -6.08 20.18
N PRO A 59 -5.54 -6.06 18.83
CA PRO A 59 -4.97 -7.11 17.99
C PRO A 59 -3.46 -7.30 18.20
N ALA A 60 -2.71 -6.22 18.47
CA ALA A 60 -1.28 -6.28 18.78
C ALA A 60 -0.99 -7.06 20.08
N LEU A 61 -1.80 -6.89 21.13
CA LEU A 61 -1.67 -7.66 22.36
C LEU A 61 -2.00 -9.13 22.12
N VAL A 62 -3.10 -9.42 21.44
CA VAL A 62 -3.52 -10.77 21.09
C VAL A 62 -2.38 -11.51 20.38
N LEU A 63 -1.83 -10.91 19.31
CA LEU A 63 -0.72 -11.53 18.58
C LEU A 63 0.50 -11.74 19.47
N SER A 64 0.86 -10.75 20.29
CA SER A 64 2.04 -10.85 21.17
C SER A 64 1.92 -12.00 22.17
N VAL A 65 0.75 -12.14 22.80
CA VAL A 65 0.46 -13.22 23.75
C VAL A 65 0.45 -14.58 23.05
N MET A 66 -0.21 -14.69 21.89
CA MET A 66 -0.26 -15.93 21.10
C MET A 66 1.15 -16.38 20.68
N ARG A 67 1.97 -15.46 20.16
CA ARG A 67 3.37 -15.72 19.78
C ARG A 67 4.19 -16.19 20.98
N GLU A 68 4.11 -15.48 22.10
CA GLU A 68 4.88 -15.81 23.30
C GLU A 68 4.49 -17.21 23.83
N ALA A 69 3.19 -17.52 23.87
CA ALA A 69 2.69 -18.82 24.32
C ALA A 69 3.15 -19.98 23.42
N ASN A 70 3.18 -19.76 22.10
CA ASN A 70 3.54 -20.78 21.13
C ASN A 70 5.06 -20.95 20.94
N HIS A 71 5.86 -19.94 21.31
CA HIS A 71 7.32 -20.02 21.35
C HIS A 71 7.82 -20.76 22.59
N HIS A 72 7.15 -20.61 23.75
CA HIS A 72 7.58 -21.18 25.04
C HIS A 72 7.11 -22.62 25.29
N SER A 73 6.51 -23.28 24.30
CA SER A 73 6.29 -24.73 24.37
C SER A 73 7.64 -25.45 24.18
N ASN A 74 8.43 -25.49 25.25
CA ASN A 74 9.81 -25.98 25.39
C ASN A 74 10.10 -27.42 24.89
N THR A 75 9.12 -28.10 24.30
CA THR A 75 9.24 -29.48 23.84
C THR A 75 8.85 -29.70 22.38
N GLY A 76 8.38 -28.68 21.63
CA GLY A 76 7.98 -28.85 20.23
C GLY A 76 6.84 -29.85 19.97
N LEU A 77 6.32 -30.50 21.03
CA LEU A 77 5.36 -31.61 20.99
C LEU A 77 3.92 -31.18 21.36
N GLY A 78 3.73 -29.95 21.87
CA GLY A 78 2.41 -29.43 22.21
C GLY A 78 1.75 -28.73 21.03
N GLU A 79 0.47 -29.00 20.78
CA GLU A 79 -0.34 -28.28 19.79
C GLU A 79 -0.32 -26.76 20.05
N PRO A 80 -0.30 -25.90 19.02
CA PRO A 80 -0.33 -24.45 19.21
C PRO A 80 -1.61 -23.99 19.94
N ALA A 81 -1.58 -22.81 20.54
CA ALA A 81 -2.77 -22.22 21.15
C ALA A 81 -3.68 -21.72 20.03
N GLU A 82 -4.92 -22.20 20.02
CA GLU A 82 -5.97 -21.81 19.05
C GLU A 82 -6.82 -20.62 19.55
N SER A 83 -6.73 -20.29 20.85
CA SER A 83 -7.45 -19.15 21.45
C SER A 83 -6.60 -18.40 22.46
N LEU A 84 -6.95 -17.14 22.70
CA LEU A 84 -6.26 -16.27 23.65
C LEU A 84 -6.32 -16.80 25.08
N GLU A 85 -7.45 -17.37 25.48
CA GLU A 85 -7.60 -17.99 26.81
C GLU A 85 -6.63 -19.18 26.98
N ILE A 86 -6.50 -20.03 25.96
CA ILE A 86 -5.54 -21.15 25.98
C ILE A 86 -4.10 -20.62 26.05
N ALA A 87 -3.78 -19.57 25.28
CA ALA A 87 -2.46 -18.95 25.30
C ALA A 87 -2.10 -18.36 26.67
N LEU A 88 -3.04 -17.65 27.31
CA LEU A 88 -2.87 -17.09 28.65
C LEU A 88 -2.73 -18.17 29.72
N ASN A 89 -3.54 -19.23 29.65
CA ASN A 89 -3.42 -20.38 30.56
C ASN A 89 -2.05 -21.06 30.46
N ARG A 90 -1.47 -21.15 29.25
CA ARG A 90 -0.14 -21.72 29.02
C ARG A 90 1.00 -20.84 29.52
N LEU A 91 0.89 -19.52 29.34
CA LEU A 91 1.90 -18.57 29.80
C LEU A 91 1.88 -18.37 31.32
N GLY A 92 0.68 -18.30 31.89
CA GLY A 92 0.45 -17.89 33.27
C GLY A 92 0.64 -16.38 33.48
N LEU A 93 0.02 -15.85 34.54
CA LEU A 93 -0.04 -14.42 34.83
C LEU A 93 1.34 -13.74 34.93
N ALA A 94 2.31 -14.38 35.57
CA ALA A 94 3.64 -13.80 35.78
C ALA A 94 4.35 -13.51 34.45
N ARG A 95 4.34 -14.47 33.52
CA ARG A 95 4.96 -14.28 32.20
C ARG A 95 4.16 -13.33 31.32
N THR A 96 2.84 -13.32 31.44
CA THR A 96 2.01 -12.32 30.76
C THR A 96 2.36 -10.91 31.22
N ALA A 97 2.63 -10.71 32.52
CA ALA A 97 3.09 -9.43 33.05
C ALA A 97 4.48 -9.05 32.51
N GLU A 98 5.44 -9.97 32.51
CA GLU A 98 6.79 -9.76 31.94
C GLU A 98 6.74 -9.42 30.45
N LEU A 99 5.89 -10.11 29.68
CA LEU A 99 5.67 -9.81 28.26
C LEU A 99 5.15 -8.38 28.10
N LEU A 100 4.14 -8.02 28.88
CA LEU A 100 3.51 -6.70 28.80
C LEU A 100 4.54 -5.60 29.05
N GLU A 101 5.41 -5.73 30.04
CA GLU A 101 6.49 -4.76 30.32
C GLU A 101 7.47 -4.52 29.17
N ARG A 102 7.64 -5.50 28.27
CA ARG A 102 8.52 -5.40 27.10
C ARG A 102 7.87 -4.77 25.88
N LEU A 103 6.54 -4.63 25.87
CA LEU A 103 5.80 -4.10 24.72
C LEU A 103 5.84 -2.57 24.68
N PRO A 104 6.07 -1.95 23.51
CA PRO A 104 5.97 -0.51 23.38
C PRO A 104 4.50 -0.07 23.53
N ALA A 105 4.20 0.71 24.56
CA ALA A 105 2.89 1.30 24.76
C ALA A 105 2.90 2.75 24.25
N LEU A 106 2.04 3.08 23.30
CA LEU A 106 1.98 4.40 22.66
C LEU A 106 0.53 4.92 22.63
N PRO A 107 0.32 6.24 22.69
CA PRO A 107 -0.96 6.83 22.30
C PRO A 107 -1.36 6.38 20.90
N GLU A 108 -2.64 6.09 20.69
CA GLU A 108 -3.11 5.51 19.41
C GLU A 108 -2.78 6.39 18.19
N ALA A 109 -2.83 7.72 18.36
CA ALA A 109 -2.48 8.68 17.32
C ALA A 109 -1.02 8.61 16.86
N GLU A 110 -0.11 8.16 17.71
CA GLU A 110 1.32 8.01 17.42
C GLU A 110 1.65 6.67 16.74
N ILE A 111 0.72 5.71 16.78
CA ILE A 111 0.89 4.43 16.08
C ILE A 111 0.74 4.65 14.57
N ALA A 112 1.67 4.07 13.80
CA ALA A 112 1.70 4.19 12.35
C ALA A 112 0.33 3.90 11.71
N PRO A 113 -0.20 4.79 10.85
CA PRO A 113 -1.55 4.68 10.31
C PRO A 113 -1.72 3.41 9.45
N THR A 114 -0.70 2.99 8.70
CA THR A 114 -0.74 1.75 7.91
C THR A 114 -0.93 0.50 8.78
N LEU A 115 -0.28 0.46 9.95
CA LEU A 115 -0.47 -0.63 10.93
C LEU A 115 -1.89 -0.61 11.49
N ARG A 116 -2.36 0.55 11.96
CA ARG A 116 -3.72 0.70 12.50
C ARG A 116 -4.78 0.34 11.45
N GLN A 117 -4.58 0.73 10.19
CA GLN A 117 -5.47 0.36 9.09
C GLN A 117 -5.54 -1.16 8.91
N LEU A 118 -4.41 -1.87 8.87
CA LEU A 118 -4.43 -3.35 8.74
C LEU A 118 -5.08 -4.04 9.95
N GLN A 119 -4.87 -3.54 11.16
CA GLN A 119 -5.51 -4.07 12.35
C GLN A 119 -7.03 -3.86 12.31
N LEU A 120 -7.50 -2.70 11.84
CA LEU A 120 -8.91 -2.43 11.57
C LEU A 120 -9.48 -3.41 10.53
N VAL A 121 -8.75 -3.69 9.43
CA VAL A 121 -9.17 -4.68 8.43
C VAL A 121 -9.34 -6.06 9.07
N SER A 122 -8.40 -6.47 9.92
CA SER A 122 -8.47 -7.75 10.65
C SER A 122 -9.64 -7.82 11.64
N GLN A 123 -9.92 -6.73 12.37
CA GLN A 123 -11.10 -6.65 13.25
C GLN A 123 -12.39 -6.75 12.44
N HIS A 124 -12.48 -6.02 11.31
CA HIS A 124 -13.61 -6.11 10.40
C HIS A 124 -13.76 -7.51 9.80
N ALA A 125 -12.66 -8.18 9.44
CA ALA A 125 -12.68 -9.57 8.98
C ALA A 125 -13.26 -10.50 10.04
N SER A 126 -12.86 -10.34 11.30
CA SER A 126 -13.44 -11.11 12.39
C SER A 126 -14.94 -10.82 12.58
N GLN A 127 -15.38 -9.57 12.47
CA GLN A 127 -16.81 -9.24 12.57
C GLN A 127 -17.61 -9.88 11.43
N GLN A 128 -17.09 -9.82 10.20
CA GLN A 128 -17.68 -10.49 9.04
C GLN A 128 -17.78 -12.00 9.28
N ALA A 129 -16.70 -12.64 9.72
CA ALA A 129 -16.66 -14.07 9.95
C ALA A 129 -17.69 -14.50 11.01
N ASN A 130 -17.76 -13.78 12.13
CA ASN A 130 -18.72 -14.05 13.19
C ASN A 130 -20.15 -13.88 12.71
N GLY A 131 -20.46 -12.78 12.03
CA GLY A 131 -21.81 -12.50 11.53
C GLY A 131 -22.29 -13.45 10.43
N LEU A 132 -21.38 -13.94 9.59
CA LEU A 132 -21.70 -14.82 8.46
C LEU A 132 -21.76 -16.30 8.86
N PHE A 133 -20.86 -16.75 9.74
CA PHE A 133 -20.61 -18.19 9.91
C PHE A 133 -20.86 -18.71 11.33
N ALA A 134 -20.78 -17.88 12.38
CA ALA A 134 -20.82 -18.37 13.76
C ALA A 134 -22.16 -19.02 14.13
N SER A 135 -23.29 -18.57 13.58
CA SER A 135 -24.59 -19.21 13.87
C SER A 135 -24.67 -20.65 13.35
N ARG A 136 -24.05 -20.94 12.20
CA ARG A 136 -24.03 -22.28 11.58
C ARG A 136 -22.91 -23.17 12.15
N LEU A 137 -21.83 -22.55 12.62
CA LEU A 137 -20.63 -23.20 13.14
C LEU A 137 -20.40 -22.81 14.61
N ALA A 138 -21.46 -22.81 15.42
CA ALA A 138 -21.44 -22.24 16.77
C ALA A 138 -20.41 -22.86 17.72
N ARG A 139 -20.00 -24.11 17.50
CA ARG A 139 -18.94 -24.76 18.29
C ARG A 139 -17.52 -24.32 17.92
N LEU A 140 -17.34 -23.71 16.75
CA LEU A 140 -16.06 -23.30 16.19
C LEU A 140 -15.88 -21.77 16.18
N TRP A 141 -16.67 -21.05 16.98
CA TRP A 141 -16.69 -19.58 16.96
C TRP A 141 -15.35 -18.97 17.38
N GLN A 142 -14.59 -19.63 18.27
CA GLN A 142 -13.28 -19.15 18.70
C GLN A 142 -12.26 -19.24 17.56
N GLU A 143 -12.23 -20.36 16.85
CA GLU A 143 -11.37 -20.59 15.70
C GLU A 143 -11.71 -19.65 14.55
N ILE A 144 -13.01 -19.40 14.32
CA ILE A 144 -13.49 -18.39 13.35
C ILE A 144 -12.99 -17.00 13.75
N HIS A 145 -13.16 -16.61 15.00
CA HIS A 145 -12.79 -15.29 15.51
C HIS A 145 -11.27 -15.06 15.45
N TRP A 146 -10.48 -15.91 16.12
CA TRP A 146 -9.03 -15.76 16.22
C TRP A 146 -8.34 -16.01 14.88
N GLY A 147 -8.80 -16.99 14.11
CA GLY A 147 -8.31 -17.25 12.77
C GLY A 147 -8.52 -16.04 11.86
N SER A 148 -9.70 -15.43 11.91
CA SER A 148 -10.01 -14.26 11.08
C SER A 148 -9.25 -13.01 11.51
N LEU A 149 -9.14 -12.77 12.81
CA LEU A 149 -8.39 -11.63 13.36
C LEU A 149 -6.89 -11.71 13.03
N LEU A 150 -6.29 -12.90 13.22
CA LEU A 150 -4.85 -13.08 13.08
C LEU A 150 -4.40 -13.40 11.65
N PHE A 151 -5.32 -13.63 10.71
CA PHE A 151 -4.98 -14.00 9.34
C PHE A 151 -3.97 -13.03 8.71
N LEU A 152 -4.23 -11.72 8.75
CA LEU A 152 -3.33 -10.69 8.17
C LEU A 152 -2.19 -10.26 9.12
N SER A 153 -2.06 -10.86 10.30
CA SER A 153 -1.05 -10.47 11.28
C SER A 153 0.42 -10.56 10.81
N PRO A 154 0.81 -11.46 9.88
CA PRO A 154 2.15 -11.43 9.29
C PRO A 154 2.53 -10.12 8.59
N LEU A 155 1.55 -9.34 8.15
CA LEU A 155 1.78 -8.04 7.50
C LEU A 155 1.96 -6.89 8.50
N TRP A 156 1.59 -7.06 9.78
CA TRP A 156 1.60 -5.96 10.75
C TRP A 156 3.03 -5.44 11.05
N PRO A 157 4.05 -6.30 11.27
CA PRO A 157 5.43 -5.82 11.40
C PRO A 157 5.95 -5.10 10.15
N LEU A 158 5.51 -5.55 8.97
CA LEU A 158 5.86 -4.94 7.69
C LEU A 158 5.21 -3.56 7.54
N ALA A 159 3.96 -3.40 7.97
CA ALA A 159 3.27 -2.11 8.00
C ALA A 159 3.88 -1.12 8.98
N LEU A 160 4.49 -1.60 10.07
CA LEU A 160 5.20 -0.75 11.01
C LEU A 160 6.58 -0.30 10.47
N THR A 161 7.34 -1.23 9.89
CA THR A 161 8.75 -0.98 9.50
C THR A 161 8.92 -0.47 8.07
N HIS A 162 8.07 -0.91 7.14
CA HIS A 162 8.14 -0.59 5.71
C HIS A 162 6.76 -0.24 5.12
N PRO A 163 6.01 0.71 5.69
CA PRO A 163 4.66 1.07 5.22
C PRO A 163 4.63 1.45 3.74
N LYS A 164 5.65 2.16 3.25
CA LYS A 164 5.77 2.60 1.85
C LYS A 164 5.76 1.44 0.85
N LEU A 165 6.30 0.26 1.22
CA LEU A 165 6.28 -0.90 0.32
C LEU A 165 4.86 -1.45 0.14
N LEU A 166 4.06 -1.42 1.21
CA LEU A 166 2.65 -1.83 1.15
C LEU A 166 1.81 -0.82 0.36
N ASP A 167 2.03 0.48 0.59
CA ASP A 167 1.34 1.54 -0.16
C ASP A 167 1.65 1.44 -1.67
N GLU A 168 2.93 1.23 -2.02
CA GLU A 168 3.33 1.06 -3.43
C GLU A 168 2.77 -0.23 -4.03
N TRP A 169 2.76 -1.34 -3.27
CA TRP A 169 2.16 -2.59 -3.71
C TRP A 169 0.64 -2.45 -3.94
N GLU A 170 -0.09 -1.80 -3.04
CA GLU A 170 -1.53 -1.55 -3.18
C GLU A 170 -1.80 -0.73 -4.44
N LEU A 171 -1.10 0.40 -4.63
CA LEU A 171 -1.24 1.24 -5.82
C LEU A 171 -1.00 0.46 -7.11
N ARG A 172 0.11 -0.28 -7.20
CA ARG A 172 0.52 -0.95 -8.44
C ARG A 172 -0.34 -2.17 -8.75
N VAL A 173 -0.62 -3.00 -7.75
CA VAL A 173 -1.33 -4.27 -7.94
C VAL A 173 -2.84 -4.09 -7.91
N VAL A 174 -3.37 -3.41 -6.89
CA VAL A 174 -4.82 -3.29 -6.69
C VAL A 174 -5.41 -2.24 -7.62
N HIS A 175 -4.78 -1.07 -7.73
CA HIS A 175 -5.34 0.07 -8.46
C HIS A 175 -4.88 0.18 -9.91
N LYS A 176 -3.63 -0.18 -10.23
CA LYS A 176 -3.10 -0.15 -11.61
C LYS A 176 -3.14 -1.51 -12.33
N GLY A 177 -3.47 -2.59 -11.62
CA GLY A 177 -3.58 -3.93 -12.21
C GLY A 177 -2.25 -4.52 -12.71
N GLU A 178 -1.11 -4.05 -12.19
CA GLU A 178 0.19 -4.65 -12.51
C GLU A 178 0.27 -6.09 -11.98
N SER A 179 1.09 -6.92 -12.63
CA SER A 179 1.31 -8.30 -12.19
C SER A 179 1.92 -8.36 -10.79
N ALA A 180 1.14 -8.86 -9.83
CA ALA A 180 1.57 -9.03 -8.44
C ALA A 180 2.91 -9.78 -8.32
N LEU A 181 3.13 -10.83 -9.14
CA LEU A 181 4.40 -11.57 -9.17
C LEU A 181 5.59 -10.65 -9.45
N ARG A 182 5.47 -9.78 -10.46
CA ARG A 182 6.55 -8.88 -10.87
C ARG A 182 6.77 -7.79 -9.83
N VAL A 183 5.69 -7.16 -9.36
CA VAL A 183 5.75 -6.07 -8.37
C VAL A 183 6.34 -6.60 -7.05
N GLU A 184 5.91 -7.77 -6.60
CA GLU A 184 6.39 -8.35 -5.35
C GLU A 184 7.89 -8.69 -5.42
N GLN A 185 8.36 -9.25 -6.54
CA GLN A 185 9.77 -9.53 -6.75
C GLN A 185 10.62 -8.25 -6.76
N GLU A 186 10.08 -7.17 -7.33
CA GLU A 186 10.76 -5.89 -7.39
C GLU A 186 10.87 -5.23 -6.00
N LEU A 187 9.73 -5.14 -5.30
CA LEU A 187 9.63 -4.45 -4.00
C LEU A 187 10.25 -5.27 -2.87
N PHE A 188 9.79 -6.52 -2.69
CA PHE A 188 10.15 -7.36 -1.54
C PHE A 188 11.26 -8.37 -1.87
N GLY A 189 11.55 -8.66 -3.15
CA GLY A 189 12.47 -9.73 -3.54
C GLY A 189 11.88 -11.14 -3.38
N VAL A 190 10.69 -11.25 -2.80
CA VAL A 190 9.97 -12.50 -2.54
C VAL A 190 8.47 -12.30 -2.77
N ARG A 191 7.72 -13.39 -2.92
CA ARG A 191 6.25 -13.33 -2.93
C ARG A 191 5.75 -12.95 -1.54
N VAL A 192 4.87 -11.95 -1.44
CA VAL A 192 4.30 -11.50 -0.16
C VAL A 192 3.53 -12.63 0.51
N MET A 193 2.77 -13.41 -0.26
CA MET A 193 2.01 -14.54 0.29
C MET A 193 2.92 -15.62 0.88
N SER A 194 4.08 -15.87 0.27
CA SER A 194 5.09 -16.82 0.78
C SER A 194 5.74 -16.32 2.05
N LEU A 195 6.00 -15.00 2.15
CA LEU A 195 6.45 -14.38 3.39
C LEU A 195 5.41 -14.51 4.51
N CYS A 196 4.14 -14.21 4.23
CA CYS A 196 3.08 -14.34 5.23
C CYS A 196 2.91 -15.78 5.72
N LYS A 197 2.97 -16.77 4.81
CA LYS A 197 2.94 -18.20 5.18
C LYS A 197 4.09 -18.57 6.09
N ALA A 198 5.33 -18.22 5.70
CA ALA A 198 6.52 -18.54 6.47
C ALA A 198 6.49 -17.91 7.87
N LEU A 199 6.01 -16.67 8.00
CA LEU A 199 5.84 -16.02 9.30
C LEU A 199 4.74 -16.67 10.14
N ALA A 200 3.58 -17.00 9.55
CA ALA A 200 2.49 -17.66 10.25
C ALA A 200 2.92 -19.03 10.81
N GLU A 201 3.69 -19.80 10.03
CA GLU A 201 4.27 -21.08 10.44
C GLU A 201 5.35 -20.88 11.51
N HIS A 202 6.26 -19.92 11.32
CA HIS A 202 7.32 -19.59 12.27
C HIS A 202 6.78 -19.19 13.64
N TRP A 203 5.72 -18.37 13.66
CA TRP A 203 5.02 -17.96 14.88
C TRP A 203 4.05 -19.01 15.42
N ARG A 204 3.86 -20.12 14.68
CA ARG A 204 2.92 -21.18 15.02
C ARG A 204 1.53 -20.61 15.32
N LEU A 205 1.03 -19.75 14.44
CA LEU A 205 -0.33 -19.20 14.54
C LEU A 205 -1.39 -20.32 14.48
N PRO A 206 -2.64 -20.05 14.90
CA PRO A 206 -3.76 -21.00 14.78
C PRO A 206 -3.80 -21.72 13.43
N ASP A 207 -4.09 -23.02 13.42
CA ASP A 207 -4.03 -23.88 12.22
C ASP A 207 -4.87 -23.32 11.05
N TRP A 208 -5.98 -22.66 11.36
CA TRP A 208 -6.85 -22.09 10.33
C TRP A 208 -6.21 -20.89 9.60
N VAL A 209 -5.25 -20.20 10.23
CA VAL A 209 -4.46 -19.14 9.58
C VAL A 209 -3.49 -19.76 8.57
N THR A 210 -2.71 -20.76 8.99
CA THR A 210 -1.70 -21.42 8.13
C THR A 210 -2.38 -22.18 6.98
N ARG A 211 -3.51 -22.85 7.21
CA ARG A 211 -4.33 -23.46 6.14
C ARG A 211 -4.78 -22.47 5.09
N GLY A 212 -5.23 -21.27 5.48
CA GLY A 212 -5.64 -20.26 4.51
C GLY A 212 -4.47 -19.82 3.61
N TYR A 213 -3.26 -19.72 4.16
CA TYR A 213 -2.06 -19.44 3.37
C TYR A 213 -1.62 -20.60 2.47
N HIS A 214 -1.70 -21.83 2.97
CA HIS A 214 -1.48 -23.05 2.17
C HIS A 214 -2.43 -23.09 0.98
N LEU A 215 -3.73 -22.86 1.22
CA LEU A 215 -4.77 -22.80 0.20
C LEU A 215 -4.43 -21.79 -0.91
N LEU A 216 -4.08 -20.56 -0.51
CA LEU A 216 -3.73 -19.48 -1.42
C LEU A 216 -2.43 -19.71 -2.20
N GLN A 217 -1.63 -20.73 -1.88
CA GLN A 217 -0.39 -21.04 -2.58
C GLN A 217 -0.46 -22.34 -3.38
N GLU A 218 -0.94 -23.41 -2.75
CA GLU A 218 -0.82 -24.77 -3.25
C GLU A 218 -2.14 -25.27 -3.85
N GLU A 219 -3.28 -24.76 -3.38
CA GLU A 219 -4.62 -25.23 -3.76
C GLU A 219 -5.38 -24.24 -4.65
N ARG A 220 -4.66 -23.31 -5.30
CA ARG A 220 -5.24 -22.24 -6.15
C ARG A 220 -6.19 -22.76 -7.24
N ARG A 221 -5.95 -23.98 -7.73
CA ARG A 221 -6.80 -24.62 -8.75
C ARG A 221 -8.19 -24.95 -8.20
N LEU A 222 -8.27 -25.45 -6.97
CA LEU A 222 -9.55 -25.75 -6.31
C LEU A 222 -10.32 -24.46 -6.03
N LEU A 223 -9.64 -23.41 -5.57
CA LEU A 223 -10.25 -22.09 -5.40
C LEU A 223 -10.78 -21.53 -6.73
N ALA A 224 -10.00 -21.64 -7.81
CA ALA A 224 -10.45 -21.22 -9.13
C ALA A 224 -11.68 -22.00 -9.62
N GLN A 225 -11.74 -23.32 -9.40
CA GLN A 225 -12.91 -24.13 -9.72
C GLN A 225 -14.15 -23.70 -8.91
N ALA A 226 -14.00 -23.48 -7.60
CA ALA A 226 -15.08 -22.97 -6.76
C ALA A 226 -15.58 -21.59 -7.23
N ILE A 227 -14.68 -20.67 -7.63
CA ILE A 227 -15.06 -19.38 -8.21
C ILE A 227 -15.84 -19.54 -9.51
N LEU A 228 -15.44 -20.49 -10.38
CA LEU A 228 -16.13 -20.76 -11.64
C LEU A 228 -17.54 -21.32 -11.43
N ILE A 229 -17.76 -22.07 -10.35
CA ILE A 229 -19.11 -22.50 -9.96
C ILE A 229 -19.87 -21.32 -9.36
N ALA A 230 -19.28 -20.58 -8.43
CA ALA A 230 -19.93 -19.45 -7.74
C ALA A 230 -20.39 -18.32 -8.67
N ARG A 231 -19.78 -18.19 -9.87
CA ARG A 231 -20.17 -17.19 -10.89
C ARG A 231 -21.46 -17.55 -11.64
N ASP A 232 -21.90 -18.79 -11.55
CA ASP A 232 -23.16 -19.20 -12.14
C ASP A 232 -24.33 -18.47 -11.46
N GLN A 233 -25.37 -18.11 -12.22
CA GLN A 233 -26.52 -17.39 -11.68
C GLN A 233 -27.58 -18.34 -11.09
N ASP A 234 -27.59 -19.60 -11.51
CA ASP A 234 -28.56 -20.59 -11.05
C ASP A 234 -28.01 -21.39 -9.86
N SER A 235 -28.62 -21.21 -8.69
CA SER A 235 -28.23 -21.90 -7.45
C SER A 235 -28.39 -23.42 -7.53
N LEU A 236 -29.36 -23.93 -8.29
CA LEU A 236 -29.54 -25.37 -8.49
C LEU A 236 -28.41 -25.95 -9.34
N HIS A 237 -28.03 -25.23 -10.41
CA HIS A 237 -26.91 -25.63 -11.24
C HIS A 237 -25.57 -25.55 -10.50
N GLN A 238 -25.39 -24.55 -9.62
CA GLN A 238 -24.23 -24.50 -8.72
C GLN A 238 -24.13 -25.75 -7.84
N GLN A 239 -25.24 -26.19 -7.24
CA GLN A 239 -25.29 -27.39 -6.41
C GLN A 239 -24.98 -28.65 -7.21
N GLN A 240 -25.59 -28.82 -8.38
CA GLN A 240 -25.32 -29.95 -9.27
C GLN A 240 -23.83 -30.04 -9.63
N ARG A 241 -23.21 -28.92 -10.01
CA ARG A 241 -21.77 -28.89 -10.36
C ARG A 241 -20.84 -29.20 -9.19
N LEU A 242 -21.22 -28.85 -7.96
CA LEU A 242 -20.49 -29.24 -6.75
C LEU A 242 -20.69 -30.72 -6.43
N ASP A 243 -21.90 -31.25 -6.64
CA ASP A 243 -22.22 -32.65 -6.40
C ASP A 243 -21.51 -33.58 -7.38
N ASP A 244 -21.34 -33.15 -8.63
CA ASP A 244 -20.52 -33.82 -9.64
C ASP A 244 -19.01 -33.83 -9.28
N GLN A 245 -18.60 -33.03 -8.29
CA GLN A 245 -17.21 -32.92 -7.82
C GLN A 245 -17.11 -33.08 -6.29
N PRO A 246 -17.29 -34.31 -5.75
CA PRO A 246 -17.33 -34.55 -4.30
C PRO A 246 -16.06 -34.11 -3.55
N SER A 247 -14.90 -34.19 -4.18
CA SER A 247 -13.62 -33.74 -3.62
C SER A 247 -13.60 -32.21 -3.45
N LEU A 248 -14.02 -31.47 -4.48
CA LEU A 248 -14.14 -30.02 -4.44
C LEU A 248 -15.18 -29.58 -3.40
N ARG A 249 -16.35 -30.23 -3.37
CA ARG A 249 -17.40 -29.96 -2.38
C ARG A 249 -16.89 -30.18 -0.95
N ARG A 250 -16.19 -31.28 -0.68
CA ARG A 250 -15.63 -31.55 0.66
C ARG A 250 -14.56 -30.54 1.03
N TRP A 251 -13.66 -30.21 0.11
CA TRP A 251 -12.62 -29.21 0.31
C TRP A 251 -13.21 -27.82 0.58
N PHE A 252 -14.19 -27.39 -0.22
CA PHE A 252 -14.77 -26.06 -0.14
C PHE A 252 -15.54 -25.83 1.17
N ASN A 253 -16.28 -26.85 1.64
CA ASN A 253 -17.07 -26.80 2.86
C ASN A 253 -16.25 -27.06 4.15
N GLN A 254 -14.92 -27.08 4.09
CA GLN A 254 -14.11 -27.13 5.30
C GLN A 254 -14.30 -25.84 6.12
N PRO A 255 -14.61 -25.92 7.43
CA PRO A 255 -14.80 -24.74 8.28
C PRO A 255 -13.65 -23.74 8.25
N ALA A 256 -12.41 -24.22 8.11
CA ALA A 256 -11.22 -23.37 8.03
C ALA A 256 -11.25 -22.37 6.85
N ASN A 257 -11.98 -22.68 5.77
CA ASN A 257 -12.10 -21.76 4.63
C ASN A 257 -12.87 -20.47 4.97
N THR A 258 -13.67 -20.47 6.04
CA THR A 258 -14.41 -19.28 6.49
C THR A 258 -13.50 -18.11 6.84
N VAL A 259 -12.33 -18.39 7.40
CA VAL A 259 -11.28 -17.39 7.71
C VAL A 259 -10.82 -16.68 6.44
N LEU A 260 -10.58 -17.45 5.37
CA LEU A 260 -10.18 -16.90 4.07
C LEU A 260 -11.30 -16.09 3.43
N LEU A 261 -12.54 -16.59 3.45
CA LEU A 261 -13.70 -15.89 2.88
C LEU A 261 -13.91 -14.53 3.55
N ALA A 262 -13.87 -14.48 4.89
CA ALA A 262 -14.07 -13.26 5.65
C ALA A 262 -12.94 -12.24 5.46
N ASN A 263 -11.68 -12.70 5.46
CA ASN A 263 -10.53 -11.81 5.20
C ASN A 263 -10.51 -11.31 3.76
N GLY A 264 -10.89 -12.15 2.79
CA GLY A 264 -11.06 -11.77 1.40
C GLY A 264 -12.09 -10.66 1.23
N LEU A 265 -13.26 -10.77 1.88
CA LEU A 265 -14.30 -9.73 1.91
C LEU A 265 -13.80 -8.44 2.57
N ALA A 266 -13.19 -8.55 3.76
CA ALA A 266 -12.73 -7.38 4.52
C ALA A 266 -11.63 -6.59 3.80
N LEU A 267 -10.71 -7.29 3.12
CA LEU A 267 -9.65 -6.66 2.33
C LEU A 267 -10.21 -6.07 1.02
N ALA A 268 -11.06 -6.80 0.29
CA ALA A 268 -11.60 -6.32 -0.98
C ALA A 268 -12.55 -5.12 -0.83
N SER A 269 -13.24 -5.02 0.31
CA SER A 269 -14.11 -3.89 0.64
C SER A 269 -13.34 -2.59 0.99
N GLN A 270 -12.01 -2.65 1.18
CA GLN A 270 -11.18 -1.45 1.37
C GLN A 270 -11.15 -0.53 0.13
N VAL A 271 -11.49 -1.06 -1.04
CA VAL A 271 -11.63 -0.29 -2.28
C VAL A 271 -13.07 0.20 -2.47
N GLY A 272 -14.06 -0.54 -1.97
CA GLY A 272 -15.49 -0.23 -2.10
C GLY A 272 -16.34 -1.48 -2.32
N TRP A 273 -17.65 -1.31 -2.46
CA TRP A 273 -18.62 -2.42 -2.50
C TRP A 273 -18.95 -2.94 -3.92
N THR A 274 -18.50 -2.25 -4.96
CA THR A 274 -18.89 -2.54 -6.36
C THR A 274 -17.75 -3.03 -7.25
N ASN A 275 -16.59 -3.37 -6.69
CA ASN A 275 -15.45 -3.83 -7.46
C ASN A 275 -15.47 -5.36 -7.73
N ALA A 276 -14.79 -5.81 -8.78
CA ALA A 276 -14.74 -7.22 -9.15
C ALA A 276 -14.04 -8.12 -8.11
N HIS A 277 -13.22 -7.56 -7.20
CA HIS A 277 -12.61 -8.34 -6.12
C HIS A 277 -13.62 -8.65 -5.01
N VAL A 278 -14.40 -7.66 -4.56
CA VAL A 278 -15.40 -7.87 -3.49
C VAL A 278 -16.52 -8.79 -3.98
N GLN A 279 -16.97 -8.62 -5.23
CA GLN A 279 -17.99 -9.49 -5.83
C GLN A 279 -17.56 -10.96 -5.85
N ARG A 280 -16.29 -11.26 -6.17
CA ARG A 280 -15.76 -12.64 -6.15
C ARG A 280 -15.90 -13.29 -4.77
N TRP A 281 -15.58 -12.56 -3.71
CA TRP A 281 -15.68 -13.06 -2.35
C TRP A 281 -17.12 -13.17 -1.87
N GLN A 282 -18.00 -12.26 -2.29
CA GLN A 282 -19.45 -12.35 -2.02
C GLN A 282 -20.07 -13.58 -2.69
N LEU A 283 -19.72 -13.86 -3.95
CA LEU A 283 -20.19 -15.05 -4.67
C LEU A 283 -19.71 -16.34 -4.00
N LEU A 284 -18.43 -16.43 -3.62
CA LEU A 284 -17.91 -17.58 -2.87
C LEU A 284 -18.63 -17.75 -1.53
N THR A 285 -18.88 -16.66 -0.83
CA THR A 285 -19.60 -16.68 0.45
C THR A 285 -21.05 -17.12 0.26
N SER A 286 -21.72 -16.66 -0.79
CA SER A 286 -23.07 -17.10 -1.20
C SER A 286 -23.10 -18.59 -1.53
N LEU A 287 -22.12 -19.10 -2.27
CA LEU A 287 -21.99 -20.53 -2.57
C LEU A 287 -21.79 -21.36 -1.28
N TYR A 288 -20.92 -20.90 -0.37
CA TYR A 288 -20.63 -21.58 0.90
C TYR A 288 -21.86 -21.60 1.82
N LEU A 289 -22.56 -20.46 1.91
CA LEU A 289 -23.77 -20.32 2.73
C LEU A 289 -25.02 -20.88 2.03
N GLN A 290 -24.96 -21.24 0.76
CA GLN A 290 -26.14 -21.63 -0.03
C GLN A 290 -27.29 -20.62 0.15
N THR A 291 -26.95 -19.34 0.05
CA THR A 291 -27.85 -18.21 0.31
C THR A 291 -27.78 -17.26 -0.88
N PRO A 292 -28.89 -16.65 -1.33
CA PRO A 292 -28.89 -15.69 -2.43
C PRO A 292 -27.82 -14.60 -2.25
N LEU A 293 -27.25 -14.15 -3.36
CA LEU A 293 -26.19 -13.14 -3.34
C LEU A 293 -26.65 -11.85 -2.65
N ASP A 294 -27.87 -11.40 -2.92
CA ASP A 294 -28.43 -10.16 -2.38
C ASP A 294 -28.52 -10.22 -0.84
N ASP A 295 -28.92 -11.35 -0.28
CA ASP A 295 -28.99 -11.58 1.17
C ASP A 295 -27.59 -11.56 1.79
N VAL A 296 -26.60 -12.18 1.12
CA VAL A 296 -25.20 -12.12 1.56
C VAL A 296 -24.67 -10.69 1.50
N GLN A 297 -24.97 -9.94 0.45
CA GLN A 297 -24.57 -8.53 0.34
C GLN A 297 -25.19 -7.69 1.46
N GLN A 298 -26.48 -7.86 1.73
CA GLN A 298 -27.16 -7.21 2.84
C GLN A 298 -26.48 -7.54 4.18
N LEU A 299 -26.22 -8.81 4.45
CA LEU A 299 -25.59 -9.25 5.69
C LEU A 299 -24.17 -8.68 5.82
N VAL A 300 -23.36 -8.75 4.77
CA VAL A 300 -22.00 -8.19 4.75
C VAL A 300 -22.01 -6.69 5.03
N HIS A 301 -22.94 -5.92 4.46
CA HIS A 301 -23.09 -4.49 4.75
C HIS A 301 -23.52 -4.22 6.20
N GLN A 302 -24.45 -5.01 6.74
CA GLN A 302 -24.86 -4.92 8.14
C GLN A 302 -23.69 -5.19 9.08
N GLN A 303 -22.88 -6.23 8.82
CA GLN A 303 -21.69 -6.55 9.61
C GLN A 303 -20.62 -5.46 9.51
N ALA A 304 -20.46 -4.82 8.35
CA ALA A 304 -19.59 -3.65 8.22
C ALA A 304 -20.08 -2.49 9.09
N ALA A 305 -21.39 -2.21 9.10
CA ALA A 305 -21.96 -1.16 9.96
C ALA A 305 -21.80 -1.48 11.45
N ILE A 306 -21.95 -2.75 11.87
CA ILE A 306 -21.70 -3.18 13.26
C ILE A 306 -20.22 -2.99 13.61
N SER A 307 -19.31 -3.48 12.76
CA SER A 307 -17.86 -3.29 12.94
C SER A 307 -17.48 -1.82 13.12
N ALA A 308 -18.05 -0.93 12.30
CA ALA A 308 -17.78 0.50 12.37
C ALA A 308 -18.21 1.13 13.71
N ARG A 309 -19.28 0.66 14.34
CA ARG A 309 -19.72 1.16 15.66
C ARG A 309 -18.70 0.88 16.76
N HIS A 310 -17.88 -0.16 16.60
CA HIS A 310 -16.90 -0.57 17.60
C HIS A 310 -15.48 -0.08 17.27
N HIS A 311 -15.13 -0.02 15.98
CA HIS A 311 -13.73 0.11 15.57
C HIS A 311 -13.43 1.32 14.68
N ALA A 312 -14.45 2.02 14.14
CA ALA A 312 -14.17 3.19 13.30
C ALA A 312 -13.42 4.28 14.10
N CYS A 313 -12.35 4.81 13.50
CA CYS A 313 -11.46 5.77 14.14
C CYS A 313 -11.07 6.88 13.15
N PRO A 314 -10.99 8.16 13.56
CA PRO A 314 -10.57 9.24 12.68
C PRO A 314 -9.22 9.00 12.00
N GLY A 315 -9.16 9.28 10.70
CA GLY A 315 -7.93 9.16 9.90
C GLY A 315 -7.67 7.75 9.35
N LEU A 316 -8.50 6.76 9.69
CA LEU A 316 -8.55 5.46 9.04
C LEU A 316 -9.78 5.36 8.15
N PHE A 317 -9.77 4.41 7.23
CA PHE A 317 -10.92 4.14 6.37
C PHE A 317 -11.63 2.86 6.81
N HIS A 318 -12.91 2.94 7.16
CA HIS A 318 -13.76 1.77 7.38
C HIS A 318 -14.71 1.56 6.18
N PRO A 319 -14.87 0.34 5.63
CA PRO A 319 -15.76 0.09 4.48
C PRO A 319 -17.22 0.49 4.67
N ALA A 320 -17.67 0.62 5.91
CA ALA A 320 -19.00 1.13 6.25
C ALA A 320 -19.21 2.59 5.77
N GLU A 321 -18.16 3.41 5.70
CA GLU A 321 -18.23 4.76 5.14
C GLU A 321 -18.67 4.73 3.67
N ALA A 322 -18.20 3.73 2.91
CA ALA A 322 -18.55 3.57 1.50
C ALA A 322 -20.00 3.15 1.26
N LEU A 323 -20.73 2.72 2.29
CA LEU A 323 -22.18 2.46 2.18
C LEU A 323 -22.98 3.75 1.97
N LEU A 324 -22.42 4.90 2.33
CA LEU A 324 -23.04 6.22 2.18
C LEU A 324 -22.70 6.88 0.85
N TRP A 325 -21.76 6.32 0.08
CA TRP A 325 -21.33 6.88 -1.19
C TRP A 325 -22.30 6.49 -2.31
N PRO A 326 -22.29 7.21 -3.45
CA PRO A 326 -22.84 6.70 -4.69
C PRO A 326 -22.35 5.28 -4.96
N TRP A 327 -23.26 4.37 -5.32
CA TRP A 327 -22.99 2.93 -5.37
C TRP A 327 -21.73 2.54 -6.17
N HIS A 328 -21.50 3.19 -7.30
CA HIS A 328 -20.36 2.91 -8.19
C HIS A 328 -19.05 3.58 -7.75
N GLN A 329 -19.07 4.39 -6.70
CA GLN A 329 -17.88 5.10 -6.22
C GLN A 329 -16.95 4.16 -5.46
N GLN A 330 -15.66 4.30 -5.73
CA GLN A 330 -14.59 3.57 -5.07
C GLN A 330 -13.67 4.53 -4.34
N ARG A 331 -13.02 4.03 -3.29
CA ARG A 331 -11.96 4.74 -2.60
C ARG A 331 -10.78 4.88 -3.54
N LEU A 332 -10.34 6.12 -3.75
CA LEU A 332 -9.12 6.40 -4.49
C LEU A 332 -7.92 6.25 -3.57
N HIS A 333 -6.90 5.54 -4.04
CA HIS A 333 -5.62 5.48 -3.35
C HIS A 333 -4.93 6.85 -3.42
N GLN A 334 -4.14 7.24 -2.40
CA GLN A 334 -3.50 8.57 -2.35
C GLN A 334 -2.57 8.87 -3.53
N GLY A 335 -2.01 7.83 -4.16
CA GLY A 335 -1.21 7.92 -5.39
C GLY A 335 -2.03 8.23 -6.65
N GLN A 336 -3.36 8.10 -6.60
CA GLN A 336 -4.29 8.42 -7.69
C GLN A 336 -4.98 9.77 -7.51
N ILE A 337 -4.73 10.46 -6.40
CA ILE A 337 -5.29 11.78 -6.13
C ILE A 337 -4.25 12.81 -6.54
N ALA A 338 -4.65 13.78 -7.36
CA ALA A 338 -3.77 14.89 -7.70
C ALA A 338 -3.34 15.63 -6.43
N PRO A 339 -2.06 16.02 -6.30
CA PRO A 339 -1.62 16.81 -5.17
C PRO A 339 -2.42 18.11 -5.06
N PRO A 340 -2.55 18.67 -3.83
CA PRO A 340 -3.19 19.95 -3.65
C PRO A 340 -2.49 21.03 -4.50
N THR A 341 -3.23 22.07 -4.83
CA THR A 341 -2.66 23.23 -5.51
C THR A 341 -1.53 23.85 -4.69
N PRO A 342 -0.51 24.46 -5.34
CA PRO A 342 0.56 25.12 -4.62
C PRO A 342 0.01 26.20 -3.67
N SER A 343 0.57 26.28 -2.46
CA SER A 343 0.13 27.26 -1.45
C SER A 343 0.33 28.70 -1.93
N ALA A 344 -0.37 29.66 -1.34
CA ALA A 344 -0.21 31.08 -1.66
C ALA A 344 1.26 31.55 -1.51
N GLN A 345 1.96 31.04 -0.49
CA GLN A 345 3.39 31.31 -0.27
C GLN A 345 4.27 30.69 -1.36
N ALA A 346 3.99 29.45 -1.78
CA ALA A 346 4.71 28.81 -2.88
C ALA A 346 4.50 29.57 -4.19
N LEU A 347 3.27 30.01 -4.48
CA LEU A 347 2.96 30.84 -5.65
C LEU A 347 3.62 32.22 -5.58
N GLY A 348 3.73 32.83 -4.40
CA GLY A 348 4.48 34.07 -4.20
C GLY A 348 5.97 33.89 -4.52
N THR A 349 6.56 32.79 -4.03
CA THR A 349 7.96 32.42 -4.31
C THR A 349 8.16 32.16 -5.81
N TRP A 350 7.25 31.40 -6.42
CA TRP A 350 7.27 31.13 -7.87
C TRP A 350 7.27 32.41 -8.70
N ARG A 351 6.38 33.38 -8.39
CA ARG A 351 6.35 34.67 -9.11
C ARG A 351 7.66 35.44 -8.99
N LYS A 352 8.26 35.45 -7.80
CA LYS A 352 9.56 36.11 -7.57
C LYS A 352 10.66 35.47 -8.43
N LEU A 353 10.77 34.14 -8.39
CA LEU A 353 11.76 33.38 -9.16
C LEU A 353 11.57 33.57 -10.67
N CYS A 354 10.33 33.56 -11.16
CA CYS A 354 10.04 33.88 -12.57
C CYS A 354 10.40 35.34 -12.93
N GLY A 355 10.17 36.30 -12.03
CA GLY A 355 10.59 37.69 -12.23
C GLY A 355 12.12 37.83 -12.36
N GLU A 356 12.86 37.13 -11.50
CA GLU A 356 14.33 37.10 -11.56
C GLU A 356 14.84 36.46 -12.87
N LEU A 357 14.22 35.36 -13.35
CA LEU A 357 14.52 34.76 -14.66
C LEU A 357 14.31 35.74 -15.83
N LEU A 358 13.32 36.63 -15.71
CA LEU A 358 12.95 37.59 -16.76
C LEU A 358 13.70 38.93 -16.68
N THR A 359 14.65 39.09 -15.76
CA THR A 359 15.39 40.35 -15.59
C THR A 359 16.36 40.56 -16.74
N GLU A 360 16.35 41.76 -17.33
CA GLU A 360 17.25 42.16 -18.42
C GLU A 360 18.07 43.40 -17.99
N PRO A 361 19.42 43.37 -18.09
CA PRO A 361 20.26 42.29 -18.61
C PRO A 361 20.33 41.07 -17.65
N SER A 362 20.34 39.85 -18.22
CA SER A 362 20.25 38.56 -17.50
C SER A 362 21.13 38.50 -16.25
N PRO A 363 20.64 38.42 -15.00
CA PRO A 363 21.48 38.54 -13.80
C PRO A 363 22.50 37.41 -13.59
N PHE A 364 22.42 36.32 -14.35
CA PHE A 364 23.24 35.13 -14.18
C PHE A 364 24.68 35.29 -14.70
N SER A 365 25.65 34.85 -13.90
CA SER A 365 27.07 34.77 -14.27
C SER A 365 27.46 33.48 -14.98
N ASN A 366 26.70 32.40 -14.75
CA ASN A 366 26.91 31.10 -15.38
C ASN A 366 25.59 30.32 -15.54
N ALA A 367 25.61 29.27 -16.37
CA ALA A 367 24.42 28.44 -16.62
C ALA A 367 23.95 27.65 -15.39
N ILE A 368 24.82 27.38 -14.41
CA ILE A 368 24.46 26.68 -13.17
C ILE A 368 23.50 27.53 -12.33
N HIS A 369 23.76 28.83 -12.20
CA HIS A 369 22.88 29.73 -11.46
C HIS A 369 21.50 29.85 -12.12
N LEU A 370 21.47 30.00 -13.44
CA LEU A 370 20.21 30.02 -14.21
C LEU A 370 19.42 28.73 -14.01
N THR A 371 20.06 27.57 -14.20
CA THR A 371 19.40 26.27 -14.07
C THR A 371 18.95 25.97 -12.64
N THR A 372 19.70 26.43 -11.62
CA THR A 372 19.31 26.33 -10.21
C THR A 372 18.01 27.11 -9.95
N LEU A 373 17.96 28.37 -10.38
CA LEU A 373 16.77 29.20 -10.23
C LEU A 373 15.57 28.63 -11.02
N ALA A 374 15.82 28.11 -12.22
CA ALA A 374 14.81 27.43 -13.03
C ALA A 374 14.24 26.18 -12.35
N ARG A 375 15.09 25.34 -11.75
CA ARG A 375 14.68 24.18 -10.95
C ARG A 375 13.80 24.63 -9.78
N ASP A 376 14.23 25.65 -9.03
CA ASP A 376 13.50 26.13 -7.86
C ASP A 376 12.15 26.73 -8.24
N ALA A 377 12.06 27.41 -9.39
CA ALA A 377 10.79 27.91 -9.92
C ALA A 377 9.83 26.78 -10.28
N LEU A 378 10.32 25.68 -10.87
CA LEU A 378 9.52 24.49 -11.18
C LEU A 378 9.03 23.78 -9.92
N VAL A 379 9.85 23.71 -8.87
CA VAL A 379 9.44 23.17 -7.57
C VAL A 379 8.38 24.05 -6.93
N ALA A 380 8.60 25.37 -6.90
CA ALA A 380 7.66 26.34 -6.34
C ALA A 380 6.31 26.36 -7.09
N CYS A 381 6.30 25.99 -8.37
CA CYS A 381 5.08 25.87 -9.17
C CYS A 381 4.31 24.55 -8.94
N GLY A 382 4.80 23.68 -8.06
CA GLY A 382 4.12 22.45 -7.64
C GLY A 382 4.70 21.16 -8.20
N MET A 383 5.77 21.19 -9.01
CA MET A 383 6.44 19.96 -9.44
C MET A 383 7.22 19.36 -8.27
N GLN A 384 7.18 18.04 -8.11
CA GLN A 384 7.85 17.35 -7.00
C GLN A 384 9.14 16.67 -7.46
N ARG A 385 9.14 16.13 -8.68
CA ARG A 385 10.34 15.54 -9.28
C ARG A 385 10.63 16.28 -10.57
N VAL A 386 11.83 16.81 -10.69
CA VAL A 386 12.25 17.69 -11.79
C VAL A 386 13.64 17.26 -12.24
N MET A 387 13.85 17.26 -13.56
CA MET A 387 15.14 17.07 -14.21
C MET A 387 15.28 18.07 -15.34
N LEU A 388 16.36 18.85 -15.31
CA LEU A 388 16.76 19.76 -16.39
C LEU A 388 17.95 19.14 -17.10
N LEU A 389 17.77 18.83 -18.38
CA LEU A 389 18.87 18.39 -19.24
C LEU A 389 19.22 19.47 -20.25
N MET A 390 20.51 19.70 -20.48
CA MET A 390 20.97 20.59 -21.54
C MET A 390 21.76 19.83 -22.59
N THR A 391 21.72 20.33 -23.82
CA THR A 391 22.50 19.78 -24.92
C THR A 391 23.97 20.14 -24.77
N ASP A 392 24.83 19.28 -25.29
CA ASP A 392 26.22 19.64 -25.52
C ASP A 392 26.39 20.57 -26.75
N LYS A 393 27.60 21.09 -26.95
CA LYS A 393 27.90 22.00 -28.07
C LYS A 393 27.65 21.36 -29.45
N THR A 394 27.77 20.03 -29.53
CA THR A 394 27.56 19.25 -30.76
C THR A 394 26.11 18.83 -30.99
N LEU A 395 25.19 19.12 -30.04
CA LEU A 395 23.80 18.67 -30.05
C LEU A 395 23.65 17.15 -30.22
N SER A 396 24.61 16.38 -29.70
CA SER A 396 24.64 14.92 -29.82
C SER A 396 24.12 14.22 -28.56
N GLN A 397 24.23 14.88 -27.40
CA GLN A 397 23.85 14.35 -26.10
C GLN A 397 23.11 15.38 -25.24
N LEU A 398 22.20 14.88 -24.39
CA LEU A 398 21.61 15.61 -23.28
C LEU A 398 22.29 15.19 -21.98
N ARG A 399 22.74 16.16 -21.18
CA ARG A 399 23.32 15.93 -19.85
C ARG A 399 22.46 16.59 -18.78
N VAL A 400 22.31 15.92 -17.65
CA VAL A 400 21.58 16.49 -16.51
C VAL A 400 22.39 17.64 -15.90
N HIS A 401 21.74 18.78 -15.72
CA HIS A 401 22.31 19.96 -15.07
C HIS A 401 21.73 20.19 -13.68
N GLN A 402 20.44 19.91 -13.49
CA GLN A 402 19.76 20.06 -12.21
C GLN A 402 18.71 18.98 -12.03
N ILE A 403 18.53 18.55 -10.78
CA ILE A 403 17.46 17.67 -10.36
C ILE A 403 16.80 18.19 -9.07
N ALA A 404 15.53 17.85 -8.87
CA ALA A 404 14.85 17.95 -7.59
C ALA A 404 13.98 16.71 -7.39
N GLY A 405 13.89 16.20 -6.16
CA GLY A 405 13.04 15.04 -5.82
C GLY A 405 13.39 13.72 -6.52
N LEU A 406 14.61 13.60 -7.04
CA LEU A 406 15.14 12.38 -7.68
C LEU A 406 16.38 11.87 -6.90
N PRO A 407 16.72 10.58 -7.03
CA PRO A 407 17.96 10.02 -6.48
C PRO A 407 19.20 10.76 -6.99
N ALA A 408 20.25 10.87 -6.17
CA ALA A 408 21.46 11.62 -6.51
C ALA A 408 22.17 11.06 -7.76
N GLU A 409 22.07 9.77 -7.99
CA GLU A 409 22.63 9.05 -9.14
C GLU A 409 22.01 9.51 -10.46
N ALA A 410 20.82 10.11 -10.43
CA ALA A 410 20.19 10.69 -11.62
C ALA A 410 20.96 11.91 -12.15
N ALA A 411 21.80 12.57 -11.33
CA ALA A 411 22.58 13.73 -11.73
C ALA A 411 23.69 13.40 -12.75
N SER A 412 24.18 12.15 -12.77
CA SER A 412 25.19 11.70 -13.74
C SER A 412 24.61 11.17 -15.05
N LEU A 413 23.29 11.28 -15.25
CA LEU A 413 22.63 10.74 -16.45
C LEU A 413 23.00 11.51 -17.71
N VAL A 414 23.40 10.76 -18.74
CA VAL A 414 23.65 11.25 -20.10
C VAL A 414 22.80 10.47 -21.08
N LEU A 415 22.12 11.18 -21.98
CA LEU A 415 21.22 10.60 -22.98
C LEU A 415 21.73 10.90 -24.39
N PRO A 416 22.17 9.88 -25.15
CA PRO A 416 22.48 10.04 -26.56
C PRO A 416 21.19 10.32 -27.37
N ILE A 417 21.19 11.40 -28.15
CA ILE A 417 20.00 11.85 -28.89
C ILE A 417 19.68 10.89 -30.04
N GLU A 418 20.70 10.41 -30.75
CA GLU A 418 20.54 9.51 -31.90
C GLU A 418 19.84 8.19 -31.55
N GLN A 419 19.93 7.74 -30.30
CA GLN A 419 19.35 6.48 -29.83
C GLN A 419 17.85 6.59 -29.49
N SER A 420 17.26 7.79 -29.57
CA SER A 420 15.83 7.98 -29.28
C SER A 420 15.16 8.88 -30.29
N LYS A 421 14.26 8.30 -31.10
CA LYS A 421 13.39 9.06 -32.04
C LYS A 421 12.55 10.12 -31.34
N LEU A 422 12.15 9.87 -30.09
CA LEU A 422 11.41 10.84 -29.28
C LEU A 422 12.28 12.05 -28.95
N LEU A 423 13.52 11.83 -28.49
CA LEU A 423 14.45 12.93 -28.21
C LEU A 423 14.77 13.72 -29.47
N GLN A 424 15.02 13.05 -30.61
CA GLN A 424 15.24 13.72 -31.90
C GLN A 424 14.08 14.66 -32.24
N ARG A 425 12.83 14.20 -32.08
CA ARG A 425 11.63 15.01 -32.37
C ARG A 425 11.43 16.15 -31.38
N LEU A 426 11.71 15.93 -30.09
CA LEU A 426 11.62 16.98 -29.07
C LEU A 426 12.72 18.03 -29.24
N LEU A 427 13.89 17.66 -29.75
CA LEU A 427 15.02 18.57 -29.95
C LEU A 427 15.03 19.22 -31.34
N SER A 428 14.27 18.71 -32.31
CA SER A 428 14.16 19.36 -33.63
C SER A 428 13.32 20.65 -33.60
N LYS A 429 12.34 20.73 -32.69
CA LYS A 429 11.54 21.94 -32.46
C LYS A 429 11.04 22.00 -31.03
N THR A 430 10.79 23.21 -30.52
CA THR A 430 10.10 23.42 -29.23
C THR A 430 8.76 22.68 -29.23
N ALA A 431 8.61 21.77 -28.29
CA ALA A 431 7.48 20.86 -28.17
C ALA A 431 7.26 20.45 -26.71
N GLN A 432 6.03 20.07 -26.39
CA GLN A 432 5.66 19.53 -25.09
C GLN A 432 4.95 18.18 -25.29
N LEU A 433 5.39 17.18 -24.54
CA LEU A 433 4.72 15.90 -24.41
C LEU A 433 4.20 15.77 -22.98
N ARG A 434 2.90 15.58 -22.83
CA ARG A 434 2.27 15.21 -21.55
C ARG A 434 1.89 13.74 -21.62
N LEU A 435 2.53 12.92 -20.81
CA LEU A 435 2.06 11.57 -20.58
C LEU A 435 0.81 11.62 -19.70
N THR A 436 -0.20 10.89 -20.15
CA THR A 436 -1.46 10.63 -19.45
C THR A 436 -1.78 9.14 -19.57
N PRO A 437 -2.70 8.60 -18.74
CA PRO A 437 -3.08 7.18 -18.83
C PRO A 437 -3.51 6.76 -20.25
N GLU A 438 -4.16 7.66 -20.99
CA GLU A 438 -4.68 7.39 -22.34
C GLU A 438 -3.58 7.20 -23.38
N ASN A 439 -2.42 7.85 -23.21
CA ASN A 439 -1.34 7.86 -24.18
C ASN A 439 -0.06 7.16 -23.69
N HIS A 440 -0.01 6.79 -22.41
CA HIS A 440 1.20 6.24 -21.78
C HIS A 440 1.69 4.97 -22.46
N ALA A 441 0.79 4.03 -22.81
CA ALA A 441 1.17 2.79 -23.49
C ALA A 441 1.89 3.05 -24.83
N GLN A 442 1.50 4.10 -25.56
CA GLN A 442 2.09 4.46 -26.84
C GLN A 442 3.44 5.17 -26.69
N PHE A 443 3.56 6.13 -25.76
CA PHE A 443 4.73 6.99 -25.66
C PHE A 443 5.79 6.52 -24.66
N SER A 444 5.41 5.75 -23.63
CA SER A 444 6.36 5.24 -22.64
C SER A 444 7.44 4.36 -23.27
N ALA A 445 7.07 3.54 -24.26
CA ALA A 445 7.98 2.69 -25.02
C ALA A 445 9.04 3.49 -25.82
N LEU A 446 8.75 4.75 -26.14
CA LEU A 446 9.65 5.65 -26.87
C LEU A 446 10.59 6.44 -25.95
N LEU A 447 10.30 6.49 -24.65
CA LEU A 447 11.21 7.11 -23.67
C LEU A 447 12.51 6.31 -23.58
N PRO A 448 13.67 6.98 -23.47
CA PRO A 448 14.93 6.34 -23.10
C PRO A 448 14.76 5.46 -21.84
N PRO A 449 15.35 4.25 -21.79
CA PRO A 449 15.16 3.31 -20.67
C PRO A 449 15.50 3.92 -19.30
N SER A 450 16.54 4.74 -19.24
CA SER A 450 16.96 5.46 -18.04
C SER A 450 15.92 6.49 -17.55
N LEU A 451 15.32 7.27 -18.46
CA LEU A 451 14.22 8.18 -18.09
C LEU A 451 12.98 7.42 -17.65
N ARG A 452 12.64 6.32 -18.34
CA ARG A 452 11.52 5.45 -17.97
C ARG A 452 11.70 4.83 -16.59
N ALA A 453 12.93 4.47 -16.24
CA ALA A 453 13.25 3.91 -14.92
C ALA A 453 13.07 4.93 -13.79
N LEU A 454 13.40 6.20 -14.02
CA LEU A 454 13.24 7.30 -13.06
C LEU A 454 11.78 7.80 -12.97
N PHE A 455 11.11 7.91 -14.12
CA PHE A 455 9.74 8.40 -14.25
C PHE A 455 8.82 7.27 -14.74
N ARG A 456 8.49 6.32 -13.86
CA ARG A 456 7.66 5.15 -14.16
C ARG A 456 6.15 5.43 -14.24
N SER A 457 5.74 6.67 -14.01
CA SER A 457 4.33 7.04 -13.89
C SER A 457 3.68 7.32 -15.23
N GLU A 458 2.35 7.29 -15.24
CA GLU A 458 1.52 7.68 -16.39
C GLU A 458 1.35 9.19 -16.51
N HIS A 459 1.95 9.96 -15.62
CA HIS A 459 1.74 11.39 -15.46
C HIS A 459 3.08 12.12 -15.46
N VAL A 460 3.60 12.45 -16.64
CA VAL A 460 4.92 13.08 -16.80
C VAL A 460 4.83 14.20 -17.83
N LEU A 461 5.48 15.33 -17.57
CA LEU A 461 5.66 16.42 -18.52
C LEU A 461 7.09 16.38 -19.07
N LEU A 462 7.21 16.39 -20.39
CA LEU A 462 8.46 16.63 -21.10
C LEU A 462 8.29 17.89 -21.95
N ARG A 463 9.23 18.83 -21.86
CA ARG A 463 9.18 20.05 -22.67
C ARG A 463 10.56 20.47 -23.13
N SER A 464 10.73 20.62 -24.44
CA SER A 464 11.93 21.22 -25.02
C SER A 464 11.83 22.75 -24.97
N LEU A 465 12.97 23.41 -24.71
CA LEU A 465 13.10 24.86 -24.69
C LEU A 465 14.19 25.31 -25.64
N SER A 466 13.93 26.39 -26.37
CA SER A 466 14.84 26.96 -27.35
C SER A 466 15.55 28.22 -26.89
N SER A 467 16.73 28.47 -27.45
CA SER A 467 17.43 29.73 -27.32
C SER A 467 17.93 30.10 -28.72
N ASN A 468 17.63 31.32 -29.16
CA ASN A 468 17.99 31.82 -30.50
C ASN A 468 17.62 30.84 -31.64
N GLY A 469 16.43 30.24 -31.57
CA GLY A 469 15.90 29.32 -32.58
C GLY A 469 16.43 27.89 -32.54
N ARG A 470 17.30 27.54 -31.58
CA ARG A 470 17.81 26.17 -31.38
C ARG A 470 17.35 25.60 -30.05
N VAL A 471 16.90 24.34 -30.02
CA VAL A 471 16.55 23.67 -28.75
C VAL A 471 17.82 23.33 -27.98
N VAL A 472 17.95 23.85 -26.76
CA VAL A 472 19.15 23.69 -25.91
C VAL A 472 18.86 22.98 -24.59
N MET A 473 17.59 22.83 -24.22
CA MET A 473 17.20 22.25 -22.94
C MET A 473 15.96 21.35 -23.08
N LEU A 474 15.93 20.27 -22.31
CA LEU A 474 14.77 19.42 -22.09
C LEU A 474 14.42 19.43 -20.60
N LEU A 475 13.19 19.84 -20.28
CA LEU A 475 12.60 19.70 -18.96
C LEU A 475 11.86 18.37 -18.87
N VAL A 476 12.05 17.65 -17.77
CA VAL A 476 11.22 16.50 -17.39
C VAL A 476 10.72 16.72 -15.97
N ALA A 477 9.41 16.66 -15.75
CA ALA A 477 8.83 16.87 -14.44
C ALA A 477 7.55 16.07 -14.19
N ASP A 478 7.30 15.74 -12.92
CA ASP A 478 6.01 15.25 -12.46
C ASP A 478 5.71 15.66 -11.01
N GLN A 479 4.56 15.20 -10.49
CA GLN A 479 4.20 15.37 -9.09
C GLN A 479 4.22 14.04 -8.31
N GLY A 480 5.39 13.37 -8.32
CA GLY A 480 5.59 12.15 -7.55
C GLY A 480 4.87 10.95 -8.14
N GLY A 481 4.66 10.96 -9.46
CA GLY A 481 3.94 9.94 -10.20
C GLY A 481 2.42 9.95 -10.06
N LYS A 482 1.85 10.96 -9.38
CA LYS A 482 0.41 11.18 -9.22
C LYS A 482 -0.17 11.96 -10.41
N PRO A 483 -1.51 11.98 -10.60
CA PRO A 483 -2.14 12.88 -11.55
C PRO A 483 -1.71 14.32 -11.36
N LEU A 484 -1.47 15.03 -12.45
CA LEU A 484 -0.99 16.41 -12.42
C LEU A 484 -2.15 17.37 -12.14
N ALA A 485 -2.02 18.21 -11.12
CA ALA A 485 -2.96 19.29 -10.85
C ALA A 485 -2.90 20.36 -11.93
N ASP A 486 -4.04 20.77 -12.48
CA ASP A 486 -4.11 21.66 -13.64
C ASP A 486 -3.42 23.01 -13.42
N VAL A 487 -3.56 23.59 -12.22
CA VAL A 487 -2.87 24.83 -11.83
C VAL A 487 -1.35 24.69 -11.95
N SER A 488 -0.81 23.55 -11.52
CA SER A 488 0.63 23.27 -11.57
C SER A 488 1.10 23.04 -13.01
N VAL A 489 0.28 22.41 -13.86
CA VAL A 489 0.57 22.24 -15.29
C VAL A 489 0.60 23.59 -16.03
N GLN A 490 -0.35 24.47 -15.74
CA GLN A 490 -0.36 25.83 -16.30
C GLN A 490 0.85 26.64 -15.84
N ALA A 491 1.19 26.57 -14.55
CA ALA A 491 2.35 27.25 -13.99
C ALA A 491 3.67 26.69 -14.54
N PHE A 492 3.77 25.38 -14.76
CA PHE A 492 4.90 24.76 -15.46
C PHE A 492 5.10 25.35 -16.85
N GLY A 493 4.01 25.50 -17.63
CA GLY A 493 4.06 26.11 -18.96
C GLY A 493 4.57 27.56 -18.95
N LYS A 494 4.12 28.36 -17.98
CA LYS A 494 4.59 29.75 -17.79
C LYS A 494 6.06 29.79 -17.33
N THR A 495 6.45 28.88 -16.43
CA THR A 495 7.83 28.77 -15.95
C THR A 495 8.77 28.42 -17.10
N ALA A 496 8.38 27.47 -17.96
CA ALA A 496 9.11 27.12 -19.15
C ALA A 496 9.33 28.32 -20.10
N GLN A 497 8.31 29.17 -20.29
CA GLN A 497 8.45 30.41 -21.08
C GLN A 497 9.45 31.40 -20.43
N CYS A 498 9.44 31.52 -19.11
CA CYS A 498 10.40 32.38 -18.39
C CYS A 498 11.83 31.86 -18.56
N ILE A 499 12.02 30.54 -18.46
CA ILE A 499 13.33 29.90 -18.67
C ILE A 499 13.81 30.10 -20.11
N GLU A 500 12.93 29.95 -21.10
CA GLU A 500 13.26 30.13 -22.52
C GLU A 500 13.76 31.56 -22.83
N ARG A 501 13.09 32.57 -22.26
CA ARG A 501 13.51 33.98 -22.34
C ARG A 501 14.83 34.21 -21.61
N ALA A 502 14.99 33.65 -20.41
CA ALA A 502 16.23 33.75 -19.63
C ALA A 502 17.43 33.16 -20.38
N LEU A 503 17.26 31.98 -21.01
CA LEU A 503 18.30 31.33 -21.82
C LEU A 503 18.73 32.20 -23.01
N THR A 504 17.77 32.84 -23.67
CA THR A 504 18.02 33.77 -24.79
C THR A 504 18.77 35.01 -24.32
N ALA A 505 18.31 35.67 -23.25
CA ALA A 505 18.98 36.84 -22.68
C ALA A 505 20.39 36.52 -22.16
N PHE A 506 20.58 35.34 -21.57
CA PHE A 506 21.89 34.87 -21.09
C PHE A 506 22.86 34.63 -22.25
N SER A 507 22.40 33.98 -23.34
CA SER A 507 23.25 33.69 -24.50
C SER A 507 23.71 34.96 -25.23
N ASN A 508 22.85 35.98 -25.25
CA ASN A 508 23.14 37.26 -25.89
C ASN A 508 24.07 38.18 -25.09
N ARG A 509 24.46 37.84 -23.85
CA ARG A 509 25.50 38.58 -23.10
C ARG A 509 26.92 38.33 -23.62
N SER A 510 27.11 37.20 -24.29
CA SER A 510 28.41 36.72 -24.80
C SER A 510 28.61 36.99 -26.30
N ALA A 511 27.63 37.64 -26.95
CA ALA A 511 27.73 38.22 -28.29
C ALA A 511 27.95 39.73 -28.14
#